data_AF-A0A7S0QFA8-F1
#
_entry.id   AF-A0A7S0QFA8-F1
#
_cell.length_a   1.000
_cell.length_b   1.000
_cell.length_c   1.000
_cell.angle_alpha   90.00
_cell.angle_beta   90.00
_cell.angle_gamma   90.00
#
_symmetry.space_group_name_H-M   'P 1'
#
loop_
_entity.id
_entity.type
_entity.pdbx_description
1 polymer ?
#
loop_
_entity_poly.entity_id
_entity_poly.type
_entity_poly.pdbx_seq_one_letter_code
_entity_poly.pdbx_strand_id
1 'polypeptide(L)'
;MDGVIVSAKPGTSSSDAEGGQETVYKAEHPELPIIGHGFTCLTGRRKNNEDRFVAVTNLHGKPDLSFFGVFDGHAGVRAADLCVEQFPGRVATIFSNTEPAEEPQICSGLSKMYCDVNQEFYLQATANKWLDGTTACSAVIAGRRLYTANTGDSRAVLARLGRPVPLTRDHKPSLPDERARIEAAGGQVVVVNGVAR
;
A
#
# COMPACT_ATOMS: atom_id res chain seq x y z
N MET A 1 -13.85 26.64 -5.62
CA MET A 1 -13.77 25.31 -4.94
C MET A 1 -12.99 24.44 -5.90
N ASP A 2 -11.68 24.64 -5.94
CA ASP A 2 -10.86 24.14 -7.03
C ASP A 2 -9.89 23.14 -6.46
N GLY A 3 -10.23 21.87 -6.66
CA GLY A 3 -9.41 20.73 -6.24
C GLY A 3 -8.01 20.86 -6.82
N VAL A 4 -7.02 20.76 -5.94
CA VAL A 4 -5.59 20.88 -6.27
C VAL A 4 -5.21 19.85 -7.33
N ILE A 5 -4.59 20.33 -8.40
CA ILE A 5 -4.11 19.56 -9.55
C ILE A 5 -2.78 18.88 -9.18
N VAL A 6 -2.76 17.54 -9.16
CA VAL A 6 -1.52 16.74 -9.04
C VAL A 6 -0.98 16.46 -10.44
N SER A 7 0.18 17.00 -10.81
CA SER A 7 0.81 16.76 -12.10
C SER A 7 1.42 15.36 -12.19
N ALA A 8 1.39 14.80 -13.40
CA ALA A 8 1.82 13.44 -13.69
C ALA A 8 2.90 13.55 -14.76
N LYS A 9 4.14 13.32 -14.36
CA LYS A 9 5.14 12.74 -15.26
C LYS A 9 5.47 11.38 -14.68
N PRO A 10 5.34 10.29 -15.43
CA PRO A 10 5.88 9.00 -15.00
C PRO A 10 7.38 9.20 -14.75
N GLY A 11 7.83 8.97 -13.51
CA GLY A 11 9.24 8.74 -13.26
C GLY A 11 9.64 7.45 -13.98
N THR A 12 10.80 7.45 -14.61
CA THR A 12 11.34 6.28 -15.31
C THR A 12 11.43 5.10 -14.36
N SER A 13 10.77 4.00 -14.71
CA SER A 13 10.89 2.71 -14.04
C SER A 13 12.35 2.25 -14.05
N SER A 14 13.02 2.23 -12.91
CA SER A 14 14.20 1.36 -12.73
C SER A 14 13.69 -0.03 -12.40
N SER A 15 13.81 -0.95 -13.36
CA SER A 15 13.58 -2.37 -13.16
C SER A 15 14.77 -2.95 -12.40
N ASP A 16 14.61 -3.28 -11.13
CA ASP A 16 15.42 -4.28 -10.44
C ASP A 16 14.54 -5.02 -9.42
N ALA A 17 14.88 -6.29 -9.21
CA ALA A 17 14.01 -7.35 -8.72
C ALA A 17 13.60 -7.27 -7.23
N GLU A 18 12.49 -7.96 -6.94
CA GLU A 18 11.90 -8.31 -5.64
C GLU A 18 11.13 -7.21 -4.87
N GLY A 19 9.80 -7.27 -4.99
CA GLY A 19 8.86 -6.77 -3.96
C GLY A 19 8.37 -5.33 -4.11
N GLY A 20 7.11 -5.16 -4.55
CA GLY A 20 6.37 -3.90 -4.50
C GLY A 20 6.54 -3.01 -5.74
N GLN A 21 5.44 -2.68 -6.42
CA GLN A 21 5.45 -1.60 -7.42
C GLN A 21 5.22 -0.26 -6.73
N GLU A 22 6.16 0.66 -6.91
CA GLU A 22 6.13 2.00 -6.35
C GLU A 22 5.84 3.03 -7.45
N THR A 23 4.86 3.90 -7.21
CA THR A 23 4.55 5.02 -8.11
C THR A 23 4.51 6.33 -7.34
N VAL A 24 5.24 7.34 -7.81
CA VAL A 24 5.35 8.68 -7.20
C VAL A 24 4.65 9.73 -8.08
N TYR A 25 3.87 10.62 -7.46
CA TYR A 25 3.20 11.75 -8.13
C TYR A 25 3.51 13.08 -7.44
N LYS A 26 3.63 14.18 -8.20
CA LYS A 26 4.02 15.50 -7.68
C LYS A 26 2.99 16.58 -8.03
N ALA A 27 2.48 17.31 -7.04
CA ALA A 27 1.60 18.46 -7.24
C ALA A 27 2.37 19.72 -7.67
N GLU A 28 1.81 20.49 -8.61
CA GLU A 28 2.43 21.71 -9.17
C GLU A 28 2.03 23.00 -8.42
N HIS A 29 1.02 22.95 -7.55
CA HIS A 29 0.55 24.12 -6.80
C HIS A 29 1.59 24.60 -5.75
N PRO A 30 1.67 25.92 -5.45
CA PRO A 30 2.62 26.47 -4.48
C PRO A 30 2.26 26.17 -3.02
N GLU A 31 0.97 26.09 -2.69
CA GLU A 31 0.50 25.77 -1.34
C GLU A 31 0.40 24.25 -1.12
N LEU A 32 0.48 23.84 0.16
CA LEU A 32 0.23 22.46 0.56
C LEU A 32 -1.22 22.05 0.24
N PRO A 33 -1.46 20.76 -0.10
CA PRO A 33 -2.81 20.30 -0.37
C PRO A 33 -3.67 20.35 0.90
N ILE A 34 -4.90 20.83 0.78
CA ILE A 34 -5.94 20.61 1.79
C ILE A 34 -6.45 19.19 1.62
N ILE A 35 -6.29 18.37 2.65
CA ILE A 35 -6.66 16.96 2.60
C ILE A 35 -8.00 16.76 3.31
N GLY A 36 -9.05 16.53 2.52
CA GLY A 36 -10.30 15.95 3.00
C GLY A 36 -10.30 14.43 2.77
N HIS A 37 -10.82 13.66 3.71
CA HIS A 37 -10.94 12.21 3.55
C HIS A 37 -12.25 11.68 4.15
N GLY A 38 -12.66 10.52 3.68
CA GLY A 38 -13.79 9.76 4.19
C GLY A 38 -13.62 8.30 3.83
N PHE A 39 -14.21 7.41 4.61
CA PHE A 39 -14.12 5.97 4.40
C PHE A 39 -15.42 5.29 4.84
N THR A 40 -15.63 4.08 4.33
CA THR A 40 -16.66 3.17 4.81
C THR A 40 -16.11 1.76 4.74
N CYS A 41 -16.49 0.92 5.70
CA CYS A 41 -16.10 -0.48 5.75
C CYS A 41 -17.32 -1.26 6.24
N LEU A 42 -17.80 -2.19 5.41
CA LEU A 42 -19.05 -2.92 5.64
C LEU A 42 -18.79 -4.41 5.45
N THR A 43 -19.26 -5.24 6.38
CA THR A 43 -19.12 -6.71 6.30
C THR A 43 -19.76 -7.31 5.03
N GLY A 44 -20.81 -6.66 4.51
CA GLY A 44 -21.55 -7.14 3.36
C GLY A 44 -22.15 -8.53 3.59
N ARG A 45 -21.86 -9.48 2.70
CA ARG A 45 -22.38 -10.86 2.74
C ARG A 45 -21.50 -11.84 3.51
N ARG A 46 -20.36 -11.41 4.05
CA ARG A 46 -19.45 -12.27 4.82
C ARG A 46 -19.96 -12.44 6.25
N LYS A 47 -19.50 -13.48 6.94
CA LYS A 47 -19.82 -13.71 8.36
C LYS A 47 -19.05 -12.74 9.26
N ASN A 48 -17.78 -12.52 8.94
CA ASN A 48 -16.88 -11.66 9.69
C ASN A 48 -16.35 -10.57 8.76
N ASN A 49 -16.07 -9.39 9.31
CA ASN A 49 -15.38 -8.33 8.60
C ASN A 49 -13.88 -8.42 8.91
N GLU A 50 -13.11 -8.87 7.93
CA GLU A 50 -11.65 -9.04 8.03
C GLU A 50 -10.90 -7.82 7.47
N ASP A 51 -11.61 -6.88 6.85
CA ASP A 51 -11.03 -5.65 6.33
C ASP A 51 -10.62 -4.72 7.47
N ARG A 52 -9.50 -4.05 7.27
CA ARG A 52 -9.04 -2.93 8.07
C ARG A 52 -8.61 -1.78 7.18
N PHE A 53 -8.66 -0.58 7.73
CA PHE A 53 -8.16 0.60 7.06
C PHE A 53 -7.58 1.56 8.09
N VAL A 54 -6.78 2.50 7.61
CA VAL A 54 -6.24 3.60 8.40
C VAL A 54 -6.25 4.86 7.54
N ALA A 55 -6.65 5.98 8.14
CA ALA A 55 -6.67 7.28 7.51
C ALA A 55 -6.21 8.30 8.55
N VAL A 56 -4.96 8.75 8.43
CA VAL A 56 -4.34 9.68 9.38
C VAL A 56 -3.78 10.86 8.62
N THR A 57 -4.32 12.03 8.89
CA THR A 57 -3.75 13.32 8.47
C THR A 57 -2.94 13.92 9.62
N ASN A 58 -2.00 14.81 9.31
CA ASN A 58 -1.09 15.40 10.30
C ASN A 58 -0.31 14.33 11.08
N LEU A 59 0.17 13.30 10.37
CA LEU A 59 0.78 12.11 10.94
C LEU A 59 1.96 12.52 11.85
N HIS A 60 1.90 12.10 13.12
CA HIS A 60 2.87 12.48 14.15
C HIS A 60 3.10 14.00 14.27
N GLY A 61 2.04 14.80 14.09
CA GLY A 61 2.10 16.25 14.23
C GLY A 61 2.71 16.99 13.03
N LYS A 62 3.07 16.27 11.96
CA LYS A 62 3.59 16.88 10.72
C LYS A 62 2.43 17.21 9.78
N PRO A 63 2.05 18.50 9.60
CA PRO A 63 0.84 18.88 8.88
C PRO A 63 0.88 18.53 7.38
N ASP A 64 2.07 18.34 6.84
CA ASP A 64 2.33 17.98 5.46
C ASP A 64 2.48 16.46 5.25
N LEU A 65 2.30 15.64 6.28
CA LEU A 65 2.40 14.18 6.20
C LEU A 65 1.06 13.53 6.52
N SER A 66 0.55 12.73 5.58
CA SER A 66 -0.67 11.94 5.75
C SER A 66 -0.46 10.53 5.25
N PHE A 67 -1.12 9.57 5.89
CA PHE A 67 -1.03 8.17 5.57
C PHE A 67 -2.43 7.55 5.48
N PHE A 68 -2.62 6.76 4.43
CA PHE A 68 -3.85 6.01 4.17
C PHE A 68 -3.49 4.57 3.83
N GLY A 69 -4.24 3.61 4.35
CA GLY A 69 -4.02 2.20 4.09
C GLY A 69 -5.33 1.41 4.10
N VAL A 70 -5.40 0.41 3.25
CA VAL A 70 -6.48 -0.60 3.22
C VAL A 70 -5.83 -1.97 3.23
N PHE A 71 -6.37 -2.85 4.07
CA PHE A 71 -5.86 -4.17 4.35
C PHE A 71 -7.04 -5.17 4.31
N ASP A 72 -7.11 -5.99 3.26
CA ASP A 72 -8.13 -7.03 3.08
C ASP A 72 -7.61 -8.30 3.76
N GLY A 73 -8.11 -8.60 4.94
CA GLY A 73 -7.72 -9.76 5.75
C GLY A 73 -8.31 -11.05 5.19
N HIS A 74 -7.56 -12.15 5.29
CA HIS A 74 -8.04 -13.49 4.95
C HIS A 74 -7.57 -14.52 5.96
N ALA A 75 -8.45 -15.48 6.26
CA ALA A 75 -8.25 -16.52 7.27
C ALA A 75 -8.08 -15.98 8.71
N GLY A 76 -8.55 -14.74 8.93
CA GLY A 76 -8.54 -14.04 10.20
C GLY A 76 -8.13 -12.58 10.04
N VAL A 77 -8.09 -11.85 11.15
CA VAL A 77 -7.93 -10.39 11.17
C VAL A 77 -6.53 -9.93 11.59
N ARG A 78 -5.71 -10.84 12.12
CA ARG A 78 -4.50 -10.47 12.87
C ARG A 78 -3.45 -9.79 12.01
N ALA A 79 -3.28 -10.22 10.76
CA ALA A 79 -2.35 -9.62 9.82
C ALA A 79 -2.77 -8.18 9.46
N ALA A 80 -4.07 -7.97 9.22
CA ALA A 80 -4.63 -6.66 8.92
C ALA A 80 -4.56 -5.71 10.12
N ASP A 81 -4.84 -6.22 11.33
CA ASP A 81 -4.72 -5.47 12.60
C ASP A 81 -3.27 -5.01 12.83
N LEU A 82 -2.28 -5.89 12.61
CA LEU A 82 -0.86 -5.52 12.75
C LEU A 82 -0.46 -4.41 11.78
N CYS A 83 -0.98 -4.44 10.55
CA CYS A 83 -0.70 -3.39 9.57
C CYS A 83 -1.27 -2.03 10.01
N VAL A 84 -2.50 -1.99 10.52
CA VAL A 84 -3.10 -0.76 11.08
C VAL A 84 -2.28 -0.21 12.25
N GLU A 85 -1.81 -1.10 13.13
CA GLU A 85 -1.03 -0.71 14.30
C GLU A 85 0.34 -0.14 13.92
N GLN A 86 1.07 -0.81 13.01
CA GLN A 86 2.48 -0.49 12.80
C GLN A 86 2.77 0.47 11.64
N PHE A 87 1.99 0.45 10.56
CA PHE A 87 2.32 1.22 9.35
C PHE A 87 2.41 2.74 9.62
N PRO A 88 1.48 3.39 10.35
CA PRO A 88 1.57 4.83 10.60
C PRO A 88 2.85 5.24 11.34
N GLY A 89 3.29 4.46 12.32
CA GLY A 89 4.53 4.69 13.07
C GLY A 89 5.76 4.59 12.17
N ARG A 90 5.85 3.51 11.38
CA ARG A 90 6.98 3.26 10.48
C ARG A 90 7.06 4.30 9.36
N VAL A 91 5.93 4.71 8.78
CA VAL A 91 5.88 5.82 7.83
C VAL A 91 6.41 7.10 8.48
N ALA A 92 5.96 7.43 9.69
CA ALA A 92 6.48 8.61 10.38
C ALA A 92 7.99 8.55 10.62
N THR A 93 8.55 7.37 10.92
CA THR A 93 10.00 7.17 11.03
C THR A 93 10.72 7.41 9.70
N ILE A 94 10.22 6.86 8.59
CA ILE A 94 10.81 7.07 7.24
C ILE A 94 10.86 8.56 6.90
N PHE A 95 9.81 9.31 7.25
CA PHE A 95 9.71 10.74 7.00
C PHE A 95 10.14 11.59 8.21
N SER A 96 10.83 11.04 9.20
CA SER A 96 11.18 11.73 10.45
C SER A 96 12.36 12.69 10.29
N ASN A 97 13.30 12.37 9.40
CA ASN A 97 14.53 13.14 9.17
C ASN A 97 14.23 14.62 8.86
N THR A 98 15.07 15.51 9.40
CA THR A 98 14.96 16.96 9.24
C THR A 98 15.34 17.42 7.83
N GLU A 99 16.22 16.67 7.18
CA GLU A 99 16.52 16.86 5.76
C GLU A 99 15.54 16.07 4.90
N PRO A 100 15.04 16.64 3.79
CA PRO A 100 14.23 15.90 2.83
C PRO A 100 15.00 14.67 2.36
N ALA A 101 14.51 13.47 2.68
CA ALA A 101 15.05 12.26 2.09
C ALA A 101 14.82 12.32 0.56
N GLU A 102 15.85 11.94 -0.18
CA GLU A 102 15.76 11.75 -1.62
C GLU A 102 14.75 10.63 -1.93
N GLU A 103 14.11 10.74 -3.10
CA GLU A 103 12.98 9.86 -3.48
C GLU A 103 13.33 8.37 -3.42
N PRO A 104 14.50 7.91 -3.92
CA PRO A 104 14.88 6.49 -3.84
C PRO A 104 14.98 5.95 -2.41
N GLN A 105 15.38 6.77 -1.45
CA GLN A 105 15.52 6.40 -0.03
C GLN A 105 14.14 6.25 0.63
N ILE A 106 13.19 7.13 0.27
CA ILE A 106 11.81 7.03 0.74
C ILE A 106 11.17 5.75 0.23
N CYS A 107 11.28 5.52 -1.08
CA CYS A 107 10.89 4.31 -1.78
C CYS A 107 11.44 3.05 -1.09
N SER A 108 12.77 2.94 -1.01
CA SER A 108 13.44 1.83 -0.32
C SER A 108 12.97 1.65 1.13
N GLY A 109 12.74 2.76 1.85
CA GLY A 109 12.20 2.74 3.21
C GLY A 109 10.78 2.16 3.29
N LEU A 110 9.89 2.53 2.37
CA LEU A 110 8.52 2.00 2.28
C LEU A 110 8.52 0.52 1.92
N SER A 111 9.31 0.10 0.93
CA SER A 111 9.47 -1.31 0.58
C SER A 111 10.02 -2.13 1.74
N LYS A 112 11.07 -1.64 2.42
CA LYS A 112 11.62 -2.29 3.62
C LYS A 112 10.59 -2.40 4.74
N MET A 113 9.79 -1.36 4.96
CA MET A 113 8.71 -1.38 5.96
C MET A 113 7.74 -2.53 5.73
N TYR A 114 7.31 -2.76 4.48
CA TYR A 114 6.43 -3.88 4.14
C TYR A 114 7.08 -5.23 4.47
N CYS A 115 8.35 -5.41 4.07
CA CYS A 115 9.10 -6.64 4.36
C CYS A 115 9.28 -6.87 5.87
N ASP A 116 9.60 -5.83 6.64
CA ASP A 116 9.79 -5.92 8.08
C ASP A 116 8.49 -6.33 8.79
N VAL A 117 7.36 -5.68 8.47
CA VAL A 117 6.07 -6.03 9.08
C VAL A 117 5.63 -7.44 8.68
N ASN A 118 5.84 -7.83 7.42
CA ASN A 118 5.56 -9.20 6.97
C ASN A 118 6.41 -10.23 7.72
N GLN A 119 7.70 -9.95 7.93
CA GLN A 119 8.60 -10.85 8.67
C GLN A 119 8.17 -10.97 10.14
N GLU A 120 7.81 -9.86 10.79
CA GLU A 120 7.30 -9.87 12.16
C GLU A 120 6.01 -10.68 12.27
N PHE A 121 5.08 -10.50 11.34
CA PHE A 121 3.84 -11.27 11.30
C PHE A 121 4.11 -12.75 11.05
N TYR A 122 5.00 -13.08 10.11
CA TYR A 122 5.38 -14.46 9.79
C TYR A 122 5.90 -15.21 11.02
N LEU A 123 6.74 -14.58 11.84
CA LEU A 123 7.26 -15.17 13.08
C LEU A 123 6.14 -15.43 14.09
N GLN A 124 5.24 -14.46 14.29
CA GLN A 124 4.09 -14.62 15.19
C GLN A 124 3.13 -15.70 14.68
N ALA A 125 2.80 -15.70 13.39
CA ALA A 125 1.91 -16.66 12.77
C ALA A 125 2.48 -18.07 12.84
N THR A 126 3.78 -18.25 12.61
CA THR A 126 4.46 -19.55 12.76
C THR A 126 4.38 -20.06 14.19
N ALA A 127 4.73 -19.21 15.17
CA ALA A 127 4.71 -19.59 16.59
C ALA A 127 3.31 -19.98 17.08
N ASN A 128 2.27 -19.28 16.60
CA ASN A 128 0.89 -19.47 17.02
C ASN A 128 0.06 -20.34 16.07
N LYS A 129 0.66 -20.87 14.99
CA LYS A 129 0.00 -21.63 13.92
C LYS A 129 -1.19 -20.90 13.30
N TRP A 130 -1.06 -19.60 13.11
CA TRP A 130 -2.04 -18.79 12.41
C TRP A 130 -1.89 -18.97 10.90
N LEU A 131 -3.01 -18.94 10.20
CA LEU A 131 -3.08 -18.98 8.74
C LEU A 131 -3.50 -17.62 8.15
N ASP A 132 -3.66 -16.61 9.00
CA ASP A 132 -4.09 -15.28 8.58
C ASP A 132 -3.08 -14.69 7.59
N GLY A 133 -3.60 -13.90 6.68
CA GLY A 133 -2.82 -12.99 5.86
C GLY A 133 -3.64 -11.76 5.55
N THR A 134 -3.04 -10.81 4.85
CA THR A 134 -3.75 -9.63 4.40
C THR A 134 -3.13 -9.09 3.11
N THR A 135 -3.93 -8.39 2.31
CA THR A 135 -3.38 -7.44 1.35
C THR A 135 -2.85 -6.21 2.09
N ALA A 136 -2.02 -5.41 1.43
CA ALA A 136 -1.65 -4.09 1.92
C ALA A 136 -1.51 -3.11 0.76
N CYS A 137 -2.48 -2.21 0.64
CA CYS A 137 -2.45 -1.12 -0.33
C CYS A 137 -2.43 0.21 0.44
N SER A 138 -1.38 1.00 0.26
CA SER A 138 -1.20 2.24 1.01
C SER A 138 -0.81 3.44 0.14
N ALA A 139 -1.12 4.62 0.66
CA ALA A 139 -0.81 5.91 0.08
C ALA A 139 -0.24 6.84 1.15
N VAL A 140 0.91 7.46 0.86
CA VAL A 140 1.53 8.49 1.70
C VAL A 140 1.51 9.80 0.94
N ILE A 141 0.92 10.83 1.54
CA ILE A 141 1.01 12.21 1.03
C ILE A 141 2.03 12.93 1.90
N ALA A 142 3.15 13.34 1.31
CA ALA A 142 4.22 14.10 1.97
C ALA A 142 4.50 15.39 1.20
N GLY A 143 4.13 16.53 1.78
CA GLY A 143 4.13 17.83 1.11
C GLY A 143 3.26 17.81 -0.14
N ARG A 144 3.93 17.79 -1.30
CA ARG A 144 3.29 17.75 -2.62
C ARG A 144 3.46 16.41 -3.33
N ARG A 145 4.00 15.40 -2.66
CA ARG A 145 4.30 14.11 -3.24
C ARG A 145 3.30 13.07 -2.72
N LEU A 146 2.83 12.22 -3.62
CA LEU A 146 2.03 11.04 -3.31
C LEU A 146 2.86 9.81 -3.64
N TYR A 147 3.08 8.97 -2.64
CA TYR A 147 3.73 7.68 -2.76
C TYR A 147 2.69 6.58 -2.58
N THR A 148 2.80 5.50 -3.33
CA THR A 148 1.94 4.33 -3.19
C THR A 148 2.76 3.05 -3.12
N ALA A 149 2.30 2.10 -2.32
CA ALA A 149 2.88 0.77 -2.20
C ALA A 149 1.75 -0.27 -2.12
N ASN A 150 1.95 -1.42 -2.78
CA ASN A 150 0.95 -2.48 -2.86
C ASN A 150 1.54 -3.87 -2.70
N THR A 151 0.83 -4.72 -1.96
CA THR A 151 1.00 -6.17 -1.94
C THR A 151 -0.36 -6.83 -1.92
N GLY A 152 -0.64 -7.68 -2.91
CA GLY A 152 -1.95 -8.33 -3.07
C GLY A 152 -2.81 -7.62 -4.10
N ASP A 153 -4.11 -7.77 -3.99
CA ASP A 153 -5.08 -7.37 -5.00
C ASP A 153 -6.07 -6.29 -4.58
N SER A 154 -5.79 -5.60 -3.47
CA SER A 154 -6.34 -4.26 -3.23
C SER A 154 -5.72 -3.25 -4.19
N ARG A 155 -6.40 -2.12 -4.41
CA ARG A 155 -6.03 -1.17 -5.47
C ARG A 155 -6.20 0.29 -5.06
N ALA A 156 -5.21 1.11 -5.43
CA ALA A 156 -5.31 2.56 -5.37
C ALA A 156 -5.48 3.15 -6.78
N VAL A 157 -6.41 4.10 -6.90
CA VAL A 157 -6.72 4.80 -8.16
C VAL A 157 -6.83 6.29 -7.87
N LEU A 158 -6.14 7.12 -8.64
CA LEU A 158 -6.27 8.58 -8.61
C LEU A 158 -7.31 9.01 -9.65
N ALA A 159 -8.35 9.71 -9.22
CA ALA A 159 -9.21 10.44 -10.14
C ALA A 159 -8.59 11.81 -10.44
N ARG A 160 -8.21 12.06 -11.68
CA ARG A 160 -7.64 13.34 -12.12
C ARG A 160 -8.32 13.83 -13.38
N LEU A 161 -8.85 15.06 -13.35
CA LEU A 161 -9.55 15.69 -14.47
C LEU A 161 -10.66 14.77 -15.04
N GLY A 162 -11.42 14.13 -14.14
CA GLY A 162 -12.49 13.20 -14.50
C GLY A 162 -12.02 11.83 -15.01
N ARG A 163 -10.72 11.53 -15.00
CA ARG A 163 -10.15 10.26 -15.49
C ARG A 163 -9.56 9.42 -14.34
N PRO A 164 -9.83 8.11 -14.29
CA PRO A 164 -9.16 7.22 -13.37
C PRO A 164 -7.74 6.92 -13.85
N VAL A 165 -6.77 7.05 -12.96
CA VAL A 165 -5.36 6.71 -13.17
C VAL A 165 -4.99 5.64 -12.13
N PRO A 166 -4.74 4.38 -12.54
CA PRO A 166 -4.30 3.36 -11.59
C PRO A 166 -2.94 3.76 -11.01
N LEU A 167 -2.82 3.70 -9.68
CA LEU A 167 -1.56 4.00 -8.97
C LEU A 167 -0.79 2.72 -8.63
N THR A 168 -1.52 1.61 -8.49
CA THR A 168 -0.99 0.30 -8.15
C THR A 168 -1.44 -0.74 -9.17
N ARG A 169 -0.70 -1.85 -9.24
CA ARG A 169 -1.05 -3.04 -10.02
C ARG A 169 -1.39 -4.17 -9.06
N ASP A 170 -2.55 -4.80 -9.26
CA ASP A 170 -2.94 -5.98 -8.48
C ASP A 170 -1.94 -7.12 -8.73
N HIS A 171 -1.62 -7.86 -7.67
CA HIS A 171 -0.86 -9.09 -7.77
C HIS A 171 -1.84 -10.26 -7.89
N LYS A 172 -1.93 -10.84 -9.09
CA LYS A 172 -2.81 -11.98 -9.39
C LYS A 172 -1.96 -13.16 -9.89
N PRO A 173 -2.20 -14.40 -9.41
CA PRO A 173 -1.47 -15.58 -9.90
C PRO A 173 -1.58 -15.83 -11.41
N SER A 174 -2.61 -15.28 -12.07
CA SER A 174 -2.78 -15.38 -13.53
C SER A 174 -1.86 -14.47 -14.33
N LEU A 175 -1.20 -13.48 -13.71
CA LEU A 175 -0.26 -12.61 -14.41
C LEU A 175 1.02 -13.36 -14.75
N PRO A 176 1.60 -13.19 -15.95
CA PRO A 176 2.76 -13.97 -16.38
C PRO A 176 3.96 -13.87 -15.44
N ASP A 177 4.24 -12.68 -14.91
CA ASP A 177 5.35 -12.43 -13.99
C ASP A 177 5.11 -13.03 -12.60
N GLU A 178 3.91 -12.87 -12.03
CA GLU A 178 3.57 -13.52 -10.76
C GLU A 178 3.52 -15.04 -10.86
N ARG A 179 2.98 -15.57 -11.96
CA ARG A 179 3.00 -17.01 -12.23
C ARG A 179 4.43 -17.54 -12.28
N ALA A 180 5.30 -16.88 -13.06
CA ALA A 180 6.70 -17.28 -13.17
C ALA A 180 7.41 -17.23 -11.80
N ARG A 181 7.15 -16.19 -10.99
CA ARG A 181 7.69 -16.09 -9.62
C ARG A 181 7.22 -17.23 -8.72
N ILE A 182 5.94 -17.59 -8.77
CA ILE A 182 5.35 -18.70 -8.00
C ILE A 182 5.98 -20.04 -8.43
N GLU A 183 6.05 -20.30 -9.73
CA GLU A 183 6.59 -21.55 -10.29
C GLU A 183 8.10 -21.69 -10.01
N ALA A 184 8.86 -20.59 -10.08
CA ALA A 184 10.29 -20.57 -9.73
C ALA A 184 10.54 -20.86 -8.24
N ALA A 185 9.60 -20.52 -7.36
CA ALA A 185 9.64 -20.84 -5.93
C ALA A 185 9.19 -22.28 -5.62
N GLY A 186 8.90 -23.11 -6.63
CA GLY A 186 8.42 -24.49 -6.48
C GLY A 186 6.92 -24.62 -6.25
N GLY A 187 6.16 -23.53 -6.37
CA GLY A 187 4.70 -23.53 -6.34
C GLY A 187 4.08 -23.88 -7.69
N GLN A 188 2.75 -23.95 -7.73
CA GLN A 188 1.99 -24.13 -8.96
C GLN A 188 0.75 -23.24 -8.93
N VAL A 189 0.46 -22.59 -10.06
CA VAL A 189 -0.80 -21.86 -10.24
C VAL A 189 -1.86 -22.81 -10.79
N VAL A 190 -2.99 -22.91 -10.08
CA VAL A 190 -4.11 -23.79 -10.47
C VAL A 190 -5.40 -22.98 -10.60
N VAL A 191 -6.30 -23.42 -11.49
CA VAL A 191 -7.60 -22.76 -11.64
C VAL A 191 -8.63 -23.49 -10.78
N VAL A 192 -9.17 -22.80 -9.79
CA VAL A 192 -10.23 -23.30 -8.91
C VAL A 192 -11.47 -22.45 -9.14
N ASN A 193 -12.57 -23.08 -9.57
CA ASN A 193 -13.83 -22.41 -9.88
C ASN A 193 -13.67 -21.20 -10.83
N GLY A 194 -12.80 -21.33 -11.84
CA GLY A 194 -12.55 -20.29 -12.84
C GLY A 194 -11.61 -19.16 -12.39
N VAL A 195 -11.03 -19.24 -11.18
CA VAL A 195 -10.08 -18.24 -10.66
C VAL A 195 -8.72 -18.89 -10.46
N ALA A 196 -7.66 -18.27 -10.98
CA ALA A 196 -6.27 -18.70 -10.74
C ALA A 196 -5.90 -18.45 -9.27
N ARG A 197 -5.34 -19.48 -8.63
CA ARG A 197 -4.87 -19.49 -7.24
C ARG A 197 -3.49 -20.09 -7.15
#